data_AF-A0A356WGG0-F1
#
_entry.id   AF-A0A356WGG0-F1
#
_cell.length_a   1.000
_cell.length_b   1.000
_cell.length_c   1.000
_cell.angle_alpha   90.00
_cell.angle_beta   90.00
_cell.angle_gamma   90.00
#
_symmetry.space_group_name_H-M   'P 1'
#
loop_
_entity.id
_entity.type
_entity.pdbx_description
1 polymer ?
#
loop_
_entity_poly.entity_id
_entity_poly.type
_entity_poly.pdbx_seq_one_letter_code
_entity_poly.pdbx_strand_id
1 'polypeptide(L)'
;MPTNNSVNPNNNNVVRQPALGQPMPLIVGSAPRILAPAKAAGNAVTFKVDAKAGATVNIYRNGILVSSVPAAAAAALKVTDNPAGENSYQVVVVEQSGKILVSEKSTVVTNAQTGSTSAPSPQKKSPATGKAVVPKKNASQAKASTSKNSK
;
A
#
# COMPACT_ATOMS: atom_id res chain seq x y z
N MET A 1 12.23 -30.82 21.96
CA MET A 1 11.13 -29.89 22.25
C MET A 1 11.62 -28.49 21.94
N PRO A 2 11.26 -27.83 20.83
CA PRO A 2 11.63 -26.43 20.66
C PRO A 2 10.64 -25.54 21.41
N THR A 3 11.18 -24.77 22.34
CA THR A 3 10.59 -23.63 23.04
C THR A 3 10.33 -22.49 22.06
N ASN A 4 9.19 -21.79 22.12
CA ASN A 4 9.08 -20.51 21.44
C ASN A 4 8.19 -19.49 22.19
N ASN A 5 8.90 -18.55 22.81
CA ASN A 5 8.58 -17.16 23.07
C ASN A 5 7.26 -16.80 23.76
N SER A 6 7.41 -16.57 25.07
CA SER A 6 6.67 -15.61 25.89
C SER A 6 6.33 -14.33 25.12
N VAL A 7 5.04 -14.08 24.93
CA VAL A 7 4.52 -12.75 24.60
C VAL A 7 3.87 -12.20 25.86
N ASN A 8 4.53 -11.18 26.41
CA ASN A 8 4.21 -10.45 27.63
C ASN A 8 2.74 -9.95 27.67
N PRO A 9 1.90 -10.33 28.64
CA PRO A 9 0.47 -9.99 28.66
C PRO A 9 0.13 -8.60 29.26
N ASN A 10 1.12 -7.72 29.45
CA ASN A 10 0.94 -6.54 30.31
C ASN A 10 0.74 -5.23 29.53
N ASN A 11 -0.42 -5.04 28.89
CA ASN A 11 -0.91 -3.73 28.45
C ASN A 11 -2.44 -3.66 28.50
N ASN A 12 -2.98 -3.58 29.71
CA ASN A 12 -4.41 -3.58 30.05
C ASN A 12 -5.17 -2.27 29.72
N ASN A 13 -4.86 -1.58 28.60
CA ASN A 13 -5.70 -0.45 28.14
C ASN A 13 -5.67 -0.19 26.62
N VAL A 14 -5.38 -1.21 25.81
CA VAL A 14 -5.34 -1.05 24.34
C VAL A 14 -6.51 -1.82 23.75
N VAL A 15 -7.42 -1.11 23.07
CA VAL A 15 -8.49 -1.65 22.23
C VAL A 15 -7.99 -2.92 21.56
N ARG A 16 -8.60 -4.07 21.87
CA ARG A 16 -8.12 -5.43 21.52
C ARG A 16 -7.83 -5.55 20.02
N GLN A 17 -6.60 -5.25 19.62
CA GLN A 17 -6.17 -5.40 18.24
C GLN A 17 -6.10 -6.91 17.93
N PRO A 18 -6.74 -7.38 16.86
CA PRO A 18 -6.67 -8.78 16.48
C PRO A 18 -5.22 -9.18 16.13
N ALA A 19 -4.85 -10.43 16.43
CA ALA A 19 -3.52 -10.93 16.10
C ALA A 19 -3.34 -11.09 14.57
N LEU A 20 -2.13 -10.84 14.06
CA LEU A 20 -1.83 -11.07 12.63
C LEU A 20 -2.04 -12.56 12.27
N GLY A 21 -2.49 -12.81 11.05
CA GLY A 21 -2.81 -14.16 10.57
C GLY A 21 -4.20 -14.66 10.96
N GLN A 22 -4.96 -13.92 11.77
CA GLN A 22 -6.33 -14.30 12.13
C GLN A 22 -7.29 -14.15 10.94
N PRO A 23 -8.29 -15.04 10.79
CA PRO A 23 -9.29 -14.90 9.75
C PRO A 23 -10.17 -13.67 10.00
N MET A 24 -10.73 -13.15 8.91
CA MET A 24 -11.70 -12.07 8.95
C MET A 24 -12.93 -12.50 9.74
N PRO A 25 -13.35 -11.71 10.74
CA PRO A 25 -14.54 -12.04 11.50
C PRO A 25 -15.75 -12.06 10.57
N LEU A 26 -16.75 -12.88 10.90
CA LEU A 26 -18.01 -12.87 10.18
C LEU A 26 -18.74 -11.56 10.46
N ILE A 27 -18.71 -10.65 9.49
CA ILE A 27 -19.41 -9.38 9.58
C ILE A 27 -20.81 -9.60 9.00
N VAL A 28 -21.83 -9.40 9.84
CA VAL A 28 -23.22 -9.41 9.39
C VAL A 28 -23.39 -8.40 8.24
N GLY A 29 -24.13 -8.77 7.20
CA GLY A 29 -24.27 -7.95 5.98
C GLY A 29 -24.83 -6.54 6.20
N SER A 30 -25.30 -6.22 7.40
CA SER A 30 -25.79 -4.91 7.84
C SER A 30 -24.70 -3.92 8.26
N ALA A 31 -23.42 -4.31 8.32
CA ALA A 31 -22.35 -3.38 8.71
C ALA A 31 -22.22 -2.23 7.68
N PRO A 32 -22.17 -0.97 8.14
CA PRO A 32 -22.04 0.16 7.24
C PRO A 32 -20.76 0.09 6.41
N ARG A 33 -20.86 0.54 5.16
CA ARG A 33 -19.75 0.54 4.21
C ARG A 33 -18.94 1.82 4.28
N ILE A 34 -17.62 1.68 4.19
CA ILE A 34 -16.67 2.80 4.14
C ILE A 34 -15.82 2.75 2.88
N LEU A 35 -15.33 3.93 2.48
CA LEU A 35 -14.38 4.06 1.39
C LEU A 35 -12.95 3.86 1.92
N ALA A 36 -12.25 2.87 1.37
CA ALA A 36 -10.86 2.58 1.73
C ALA A 36 -10.04 2.27 0.47
N PRO A 37 -9.68 3.29 -0.35
CA PRO A 37 -8.98 3.06 -1.59
C PRO A 37 -7.58 2.50 -1.31
N ALA A 38 -7.24 1.46 -2.07
CA ALA A 38 -5.95 0.80 -2.05
C ALA A 38 -5.16 1.16 -3.32
N LYS A 39 -3.87 1.43 -3.17
CA LYS A 39 -2.97 1.66 -4.29
C LYS A 39 -1.72 0.81 -4.14
N ALA A 40 -1.43 -0.03 -5.13
CA ALA A 40 -0.15 -0.74 -5.23
C ALA A 40 0.95 0.16 -5.80
N ALA A 41 2.15 -0.02 -5.27
CA ALA A 41 3.41 0.51 -5.77
C ALA A 41 4.49 -0.55 -5.57
N GLY A 42 4.76 -1.34 -6.62
CA GLY A 42 5.62 -2.52 -6.53
C GLY A 42 4.98 -3.60 -5.64
N ASN A 43 5.69 -4.00 -4.59
CA ASN A 43 5.20 -4.94 -3.57
C ASN A 43 4.43 -4.26 -2.43
N ALA A 44 4.46 -2.94 -2.34
CA ALA A 44 3.78 -2.20 -1.30
C ALA A 44 2.35 -1.83 -1.71
N VAL A 45 1.41 -1.92 -0.77
CA VAL A 45 0.04 -1.42 -0.94
C VAL A 45 -0.21 -0.35 0.11
N THR A 46 -0.58 0.85 -0.34
CA THR A 46 -0.98 1.95 0.52
C THR A 46 -2.50 2.04 0.59
N PHE A 47 -3.03 2.13 1.80
CA PHE A 47 -4.44 2.31 2.09
C PHE A 47 -4.65 3.71 2.67
N LYS A 48 -5.70 4.37 2.21
CA LYS A 48 -6.22 5.58 2.86
C LYS A 48 -7.53 5.23 3.51
N VAL A 49 -7.63 5.39 4.82
CA VAL A 49 -8.83 5.07 5.58
C VAL A 49 -9.16 6.25 6.44
N ASP A 50 -10.37 6.79 6.27
CA ASP A 50 -10.90 7.79 7.18
C ASP A 50 -11.61 7.08 8.33
N ALA A 51 -10.95 7.02 9.48
CA ALA A 51 -11.44 6.35 10.67
C ALA A 51 -11.51 7.35 11.82
N LYS A 52 -12.59 7.26 12.60
CA LYS A 52 -12.78 8.11 13.77
C LYS A 52 -11.67 7.90 14.79
N ALA A 53 -11.24 8.98 15.46
CA ALA A 53 -10.24 8.90 16.52
C ALA A 53 -10.62 7.86 17.58
N GLY A 54 -9.64 7.04 17.98
CA GLY A 54 -9.85 5.93 18.92
C GLY A 54 -10.32 4.62 18.27
N ALA A 55 -10.71 4.61 17.00
CA ALA A 55 -11.01 3.39 16.27
C ALA A 55 -9.74 2.58 15.92
N THR A 56 -9.92 1.30 15.64
CA THR A 56 -8.87 0.40 15.15
C THR A 56 -9.17 0.00 13.71
N VAL A 57 -8.18 0.10 12.83
CA VAL A 57 -8.27 -0.26 11.42
C VAL A 57 -7.52 -1.56 11.18
N ASN A 58 -8.25 -2.56 10.70
CA ASN A 58 -7.77 -3.90 10.40
C ASN A 58 -7.80 -4.12 8.89
N ILE A 59 -6.71 -4.62 8.32
CA ILE A 59 -6.59 -4.90 6.89
C ILE A 59 -6.49 -6.41 6.72
N TYR A 60 -7.45 -6.95 5.97
CA TYR A 60 -7.52 -8.34 5.60
C TYR A 60 -7.10 -8.51 4.15
N ARG A 61 -6.18 -9.44 3.90
CA ARG A 61 -5.77 -9.89 2.57
C ARG A 61 -6.29 -11.31 2.37
N ASN A 62 -7.07 -11.54 1.33
CA ASN A 62 -7.72 -12.82 1.04
C ASN A 62 -8.47 -13.40 2.25
N GLY A 63 -9.04 -12.52 3.08
CA GLY A 63 -9.73 -12.90 4.31
C GLY A 63 -8.84 -13.13 5.54
N ILE A 64 -7.53 -12.87 5.48
CA ILE A 64 -6.59 -13.04 6.60
C ILE A 64 -6.02 -11.69 7.03
N LEU A 65 -5.98 -11.42 8.34
CA LEU A 65 -5.44 -10.18 8.88
C LEU A 65 -3.94 -10.07 8.59
N VAL A 66 -3.56 -9.03 7.88
CA VAL A 66 -2.15 -8.72 7.57
C VAL A 66 -1.64 -7.46 8.26
N SER A 67 -2.54 -6.58 8.70
CA SER A 67 -2.16 -5.36 9.41
C SER A 67 -3.28 -4.88 10.32
N SER A 68 -2.94 -4.39 11.50
CA SER A 68 -3.85 -3.74 12.44
C SER A 68 -3.18 -2.49 13.00
N VAL A 69 -3.85 -1.34 12.90
CA VAL A 69 -3.33 -0.06 13.40
C VAL A 69 -4.43 0.77 14.07
N PRO A 70 -4.10 1.68 14.98
CA PRO A 70 -5.05 2.69 15.43
C PRO A 70 -5.38 3.70 14.32
N ALA A 71 -6.57 4.30 14.37
CA ALA A 71 -7.05 5.29 13.39
C ALA A 71 -6.07 6.44 13.14
N ALA A 72 -5.34 6.88 14.17
CA ALA A 72 -4.32 7.92 14.07
C ALA A 72 -3.19 7.58 13.07
N ALA A 73 -2.91 6.28 12.87
CA ALA A 73 -1.90 5.79 11.93
C ALA A 73 -2.52 5.27 10.61
N ALA A 74 -3.84 5.26 10.47
CA ALA A 74 -4.55 4.68 9.34
C ALA A 74 -4.70 5.63 8.14
N ALA A 75 -4.44 6.94 8.33
CA ALA A 75 -4.59 7.95 7.28
C ALA A 75 -3.74 7.66 6.03
N ALA A 76 -2.58 7.02 6.20
CA ALA A 76 -1.70 6.59 5.11
C ALA A 76 -0.96 5.30 5.49
N LEU A 77 -1.70 4.21 5.69
CA LEU A 77 -1.10 2.92 6.05
C LEU A 77 -0.42 2.28 4.83
N LYS A 78 0.82 1.85 4.99
CA LYS A 78 1.57 1.11 3.97
C LYS A 78 1.85 -0.33 4.41
N VAL A 79 1.33 -1.30 3.67
CA VAL A 79 1.65 -2.73 3.82
C VAL A 79 2.76 -3.07 2.82
N THR A 80 3.93 -3.48 3.26
CA THR A 80 5.08 -3.77 2.38
C THR A 80 5.30 -5.25 2.09
N ASP A 81 4.77 -6.15 2.92
CA ASP A 81 4.99 -7.59 2.80
C ASP A 81 3.84 -8.29 2.05
N ASN A 82 3.64 -7.90 0.78
CA ASN A 82 2.63 -8.51 -0.07
C ASN A 82 3.24 -9.48 -1.08
N PRO A 83 2.66 -10.69 -1.24
CA PRO A 83 3.07 -11.61 -2.28
C PRO A 83 2.79 -11.01 -3.66
N ALA A 84 3.54 -11.44 -4.66
CA ALA A 84 3.27 -11.07 -6.04
C ALA A 84 1.95 -11.66 -6.54
N GLY A 85 1.27 -10.95 -7.43
CA GLY A 85 0.02 -11.38 -8.05
C GLY A 85 -1.19 -10.63 -7.51
N GLU A 86 -2.35 -11.20 -7.77
CA GLU A 86 -3.64 -10.62 -7.40
C GLU A 86 -3.95 -10.90 -5.92
N ASN A 87 -4.24 -9.84 -5.17
CA ASN A 87 -4.61 -9.90 -3.77
C ASN A 87 -5.92 -9.15 -3.55
N SER A 88 -6.88 -9.80 -2.90
CA SER A 88 -8.13 -9.17 -2.48
C SER A 88 -7.96 -8.57 -1.09
N TYR A 89 -8.17 -7.27 -0.95
CA TYR A 89 -8.10 -6.56 0.32
C TYR A 89 -9.48 -6.14 0.80
N GLN A 90 -9.67 -6.19 2.12
CA GLN A 90 -10.85 -5.66 2.77
C GLN A 90 -10.43 -5.00 4.09
N VAL A 91 -10.95 -3.81 4.34
CA VAL A 91 -10.63 -3.02 5.53
C VAL A 91 -11.81 -3.09 6.49
N VAL A 92 -11.53 -3.32 7.76
CA VAL A 92 -12.51 -3.34 8.85
C VAL A 92 -12.09 -2.34 9.90
N VAL A 93 -12.95 -1.37 10.16
CA VAL A 93 -12.75 -0.38 11.23
C VAL A 93 -13.65 -0.75 12.40
N VAL A 94 -13.05 -0.85 13.57
CA VAL A 94 -13.76 -1.12 14.83
C VAL A 94 -13.69 0.15 15.67
N GLU A 95 -14.81 0.81 15.85
CA GLU A 95 -14.92 1.97 16.73
C GLU A 95 -14.89 1.55 18.20
N GLN A 96 -14.51 2.48 19.10
CA GLN A 96 -14.57 2.26 20.54
C GLN A 96 -15.99 1.93 21.04
N SER A 97 -17.01 2.38 20.32
CA SER A 97 -18.42 2.09 20.57
C SER A 97 -18.80 0.63 20.28
N GLY A 98 -17.90 -0.17 19.69
CA GLY A 98 -18.16 -1.52 19.19
C GLY A 98 -18.80 -1.55 17.81
N LYS A 99 -19.07 -0.39 17.19
CA LYS A 99 -19.54 -0.32 15.81
C LYS A 99 -18.45 -0.79 14.85
N ILE A 100 -18.83 -1.64 13.90
CA ILE A 100 -17.93 -2.19 12.89
C ILE A 100 -18.33 -1.59 11.54
N LEU A 101 -17.35 -0.99 10.86
CA LEU A 101 -17.45 -0.49 9.51
C LEU A 101 -16.57 -1.36 8.61
N VAL A 102 -17.01 -1.64 7.39
CA VAL A 102 -16.28 -2.52 6.48
C VAL A 102 -16.21 -1.93 5.08
N SER A 103 -15.05 -2.00 4.44
CA SER A 103 -14.92 -1.55 3.05
C SER A 103 -15.51 -2.57 2.08
N GLU A 104 -15.67 -2.16 0.82
CA GLU A 104 -15.82 -3.13 -0.25
C GLU A 104 -14.53 -3.93 -0.44
N LYS A 105 -14.66 -5.12 -1.07
CA LYS A 105 -13.50 -5.93 -1.44
C LYS A 105 -12.78 -5.24 -2.61
N SER A 106 -11.50 -4.92 -2.44
CA SER A 106 -10.67 -4.29 -3.46
C SER A 106 -9.61 -5.27 -3.96
N THR A 107 -9.62 -5.56 -5.25
CA THR A 107 -8.59 -6.38 -5.88
C THR A 107 -7.41 -5.51 -6.31
N VAL A 108 -6.22 -5.88 -5.87
CA VAL A 108 -4.98 -5.15 -6.17
C VAL A 108 -3.93 -6.15 -6.65
N VAL A 109 -3.25 -5.83 -7.74
CA VAL A 109 -2.13 -6.61 -8.28
C VAL A 109 -0.82 -6.01 -7.76
N THR A 110 -0.04 -6.82 -7.05
CA THR A 110 1.29 -6.47 -6.54
C THR A 110 2.37 -7.17 -7.34
N ASN A 111 3.51 -6.51 -7.52
CA ASN A 111 4.67 -7.11 -8.16
C ASN A 111 5.56 -7.74 -7.08
N ALA A 112 6.32 -8.78 -7.45
CA ALA A 112 7.34 -9.33 -6.56
C ALA A 112 8.31 -8.23 -6.13
N GLN A 113 8.85 -8.35 -4.91
CA GLN A 113 9.91 -7.48 -4.44
C GLN A 113 11.16 -7.71 -5.29
N THR A 114 11.25 -7.02 -6.43
CA THR A 114 12.52 -6.81 -7.10
C THR A 114 13.33 -5.92 -6.17
N GLY A 115 14.42 -6.48 -5.61
CA GLY A 115 15.37 -5.73 -4.81
C GLY A 115 15.68 -4.39 -5.48
N SER A 116 15.79 -3.34 -4.64
CA SER A 116 16.29 -2.01 -4.96
C SER A 116 16.94 -1.86 -6.34
N THR A 117 16.19 -1.32 -7.30
CA THR A 117 16.78 -0.64 -8.44
C THR A 117 16.42 0.83 -8.34
N SER A 118 17.45 1.62 -8.01
CA SER A 118 17.51 3.05 -8.26
C SER A 118 16.98 3.40 -9.65
N ALA A 119 16.33 4.57 -9.72
CA ALA A 119 15.93 5.33 -10.91
C ALA A 119 14.71 4.81 -11.72
N PRO A 120 13.66 5.65 -11.90
CA PRO A 120 12.69 5.43 -12.97
C PRO A 120 13.38 5.66 -14.32
N SER A 121 13.74 4.57 -15.00
CA SER A 121 14.07 4.61 -16.43
C SER A 121 12.75 4.62 -17.22
N PRO A 122 12.45 5.64 -18.05
CA PRO A 122 11.25 5.60 -18.87
C PRO A 122 11.46 4.62 -20.04
N GLN A 123 10.98 3.38 -19.89
CA GLN A 123 10.77 2.49 -21.03
C GLN A 123 9.43 2.83 -21.69
N LYS A 124 9.47 3.61 -22.78
CA LYS A 124 8.42 3.58 -23.81
C LYS A 124 8.86 2.63 -24.92
N LYS A 125 8.22 1.47 -24.98
CA LYS A 125 8.18 0.60 -26.16
C LYS A 125 7.28 1.27 -27.21
N SER A 126 7.79 1.42 -28.42
CA SER A 126 7.06 1.88 -29.61
C SER A 126 5.82 1.01 -29.91
N PRO A 127 4.84 1.57 -30.64
CA PRO A 127 4.60 1.03 -31.98
C PRO A 127 4.43 2.12 -33.07
N ALA A 128 4.46 1.63 -34.31
CA ALA A 128 4.72 2.31 -35.57
C ALA A 128 3.69 3.35 -36.08
N THR A 129 4.20 4.17 -37.01
CA THR A 129 3.53 4.85 -38.15
C THR A 129 2.55 6.01 -37.88
N GLY A 130 2.96 7.22 -38.29
CA GLY A 130 2.08 8.38 -38.46
C GLY A 130 2.86 9.66 -38.74
N LYS A 131 2.59 10.30 -39.88
CA LYS A 131 3.25 11.50 -40.42
C LYS A 131 3.23 12.72 -39.49
N ALA A 132 4.31 13.50 -39.60
CA ALA A 132 4.45 14.97 -39.54
C ALA A 132 3.81 15.76 -38.38
N VAL A 133 4.63 16.61 -37.75
CA VAL A 133 4.50 18.09 -37.64
C VAL A 133 5.38 18.59 -36.47
N VAL A 134 6.47 19.28 -36.82
CA VAL A 134 7.25 20.22 -35.98
C VAL A 134 6.31 21.21 -35.26
N PRO A 135 6.58 21.75 -34.04
CA PRO A 135 7.83 22.47 -33.72
C PRO A 135 8.23 22.54 -32.21
N LYS A 136 9.50 22.85 -31.88
CA LYS A 136 9.84 23.97 -30.96
C LYS A 136 11.36 24.13 -30.76
N LYS A 137 11.81 25.29 -31.24
CA LYS A 137 13.00 26.09 -30.90
C LYS A 137 13.56 25.81 -29.50
N ASN A 138 14.70 25.11 -29.46
CA ASN A 138 15.54 24.99 -28.28
C ASN A 138 16.45 26.23 -28.22
N ALA A 139 16.24 27.11 -27.24
CA ALA A 139 17.18 28.15 -26.90
C ALA A 139 17.80 27.85 -25.54
N SER A 140 19.11 28.06 -25.48
CA SER A 140 19.91 28.24 -24.27
C SER A 140 20.34 26.95 -23.55
N GLN A 141 21.57 26.53 -23.84
CA GLN A 141 22.56 26.37 -22.78
C GLN A 141 23.98 26.33 -23.36
N ALA A 142 24.68 27.42 -23.13
CA ALA A 142 26.13 27.50 -23.26
C ALA A 142 26.78 26.49 -22.30
N LYS A 143 27.79 25.77 -22.77
CA LYS A 143 28.84 25.23 -21.92
C LYS A 143 30.19 25.38 -22.62
N ALA A 144 31.07 26.10 -21.94
CA ALA A 144 32.48 26.20 -22.23
C ALA A 144 33.24 24.93 -21.82
N SER A 145 34.45 24.81 -22.37
CA SER A 145 35.60 24.01 -21.90
C SER A 145 35.54 22.52 -22.29
N THR A 146 36.56 21.89 -22.88
CA THR A 146 38.01 22.11 -22.78
C THR A 146 38.79 21.25 -23.82
N SER A 147 40.01 21.69 -24.16
CA SER A 147 41.23 20.87 -24.30
C SER A 147 41.64 20.20 -25.64
N LYS A 148 42.73 20.77 -26.19
CA LYS A 148 43.99 20.17 -26.69
C LYS A 148 44.01 19.21 -27.91
N ASN A 149 44.57 19.78 -28.99
CA ASN A 149 45.87 19.42 -29.61
C ASN A 149 45.94 18.40 -30.77
N SER A 150 46.75 18.82 -31.75
CA SER A 150 47.52 18.07 -32.77
C SER A 150 46.81 17.32 -33.89
N LYS A 151 46.97 17.82 -35.13
CA LYS A 151 48.07 17.42 -36.02
C LYS A 151 48.26 18.45 -37.13
#